data_AF-A0A6A2WYL4-F1
#
_entry.id   AF-A0A6A2WYL4-F1
#
_cell.length_a   1.000
_cell.length_b   1.000
_cell.length_c   1.000
_cell.angle_alpha   90.00
_cell.angle_beta   90.00
_cell.angle_gamma   90.00
#
_symmetry.space_group_name_H-M   'P 1'
#
loop_
_entity.id
_entity.type
_entity.pdbx_description
1 polymer ?
#
loop_
_entity_poly.entity_id
_entity_poly.type
_entity_poly.pdbx_seq_one_letter_code
_entity_poly.pdbx_strand_id
1 'polypeptide(L)'
;MDVHIYMGYCSPAGFRKLASSYIGIKDDKLFSCIDDLIKSIEVTPAEVAQQLMISDEPRVALQGLTEFLNTKKKDIEKAAVEQKERVIEEEEETEEKNAERQNSELAESESR
;
A
#
# COMPACT_ATOMS: atom_id res chain seq x y z
N MET A 1 9.23 -7.03 -26.55
CA MET A 1 7.90 -6.40 -26.44
C MET A 1 7.47 -6.58 -25.00
N ASP A 2 7.73 -5.60 -24.13
CA ASP A 2 7.17 -5.58 -22.78
C ASP A 2 5.80 -4.95 -22.83
N VAL A 3 4.80 -5.81 -23.05
CA VAL A 3 3.42 -5.45 -22.79
C VAL A 3 3.26 -5.40 -21.27
N HIS A 4 3.44 -4.22 -20.70
CA HIS A 4 3.04 -3.92 -19.33
C HIS A 4 1.51 -3.92 -19.28
N ILE A 5 0.92 -5.11 -19.38
CA ILE A 5 -0.51 -5.30 -19.20
C ILE A 5 -0.74 -4.99 -17.73
N TYR A 6 -1.44 -3.89 -17.47
CA TYR A 6 -1.95 -3.57 -16.16
C TYR A 6 -3.01 -4.61 -15.81
N MET A 7 -2.57 -5.76 -15.31
CA MET A 7 -3.42 -6.81 -14.80
C MET A 7 -4.07 -6.24 -13.54
N GLY A 8 -5.34 -5.84 -13.67
CA GLY A 8 -6.07 -5.15 -12.61
C GLY A 8 -6.00 -5.85 -11.25
N TYR A 9 -6.26 -5.09 -10.19
CA TYR A 9 -6.15 -5.58 -8.83
C TYR A 9 -7.04 -6.80 -8.55
N CYS A 10 -6.56 -7.65 -7.65
CA CYS A 10 -7.30 -8.78 -7.14
C CYS A 10 -8.51 -8.25 -6.39
N SER A 11 -9.68 -8.79 -6.72
CA SER A 11 -10.89 -8.58 -5.94
C SER A 11 -11.08 -9.76 -4.98
N PRO A 12 -11.84 -9.59 -3.89
CA PRO A 12 -12.30 -10.70 -3.04
C PRO A 12 -12.88 -11.88 -3.84
N ALA A 13 -13.68 -11.58 -4.86
CA ALA A 13 -14.23 -12.58 -5.77
C ALA A 13 -13.15 -13.28 -6.62
N GLY A 14 -12.13 -12.53 -7.05
CA GLY A 14 -10.96 -13.07 -7.74
C GLY A 14 -10.16 -14.02 -6.84
N PHE A 15 -9.86 -13.61 -5.61
CA PHE A 15 -9.19 -14.45 -4.62
C PHE A 15 -9.94 -15.76 -4.38
N ARG A 16 -11.27 -15.72 -4.16
CA ARG A 16 -12.06 -16.94 -3.93
C ARG A 16 -11.97 -17.92 -5.11
N LYS A 17 -11.95 -17.43 -6.35
CA LYS A 17 -11.72 -18.26 -7.54
C LYS A 17 -10.33 -18.89 -7.53
N LEU A 18 -9.30 -18.13 -7.18
CA LEU A 18 -7.93 -18.63 -7.10
C LEU A 18 -7.79 -19.67 -5.98
N ALA A 19 -8.36 -19.42 -4.79
CA ALA A 19 -8.34 -20.36 -3.68
C ALA A 19 -9.01 -21.70 -4.04
N SER A 20 -10.18 -21.65 -4.67
CA SER A 20 -10.84 -22.88 -5.16
C SER A 20 -10.04 -23.58 -6.25
N SER A 21 -9.30 -22.84 -7.08
CA SER A 21 -8.51 -23.41 -8.19
C SER A 21 -7.18 -24.03 -7.76
N TYR A 22 -6.49 -23.44 -6.78
CA TYR A 22 -5.14 -23.88 -6.38
C TYR A 22 -5.16 -24.85 -5.19
N ILE A 23 -5.96 -24.54 -4.17
CA ILE A 23 -5.98 -25.29 -2.90
C ILE A 23 -7.33 -25.98 -2.64
N GLY A 24 -8.25 -25.92 -3.61
CA GLY A 24 -9.49 -26.72 -3.60
C GLY A 24 -10.53 -26.32 -2.56
N ILE A 25 -10.36 -25.18 -1.89
CA ILE A 25 -11.29 -24.70 -0.85
C ILE A 25 -12.20 -23.58 -1.35
N LYS A 26 -13.45 -23.59 -0.89
CA LYS A 26 -14.47 -22.59 -1.26
C LYS A 26 -14.72 -21.56 -0.17
N ASP A 27 -14.48 -21.93 1.08
CA ASP A 27 -14.67 -21.07 2.23
C ASP A 27 -13.74 -21.49 3.36
N ASP A 28 -13.27 -20.51 4.14
CA ASP A 28 -12.51 -20.69 5.37
C ASP A 28 -12.72 -19.45 6.24
N LYS A 29 -12.53 -19.58 7.56
CA LYS A 29 -12.65 -18.46 8.50
C LYS A 29 -11.70 -17.31 8.18
N LEU A 30 -10.56 -17.60 7.56
CA LEU A 30 -9.57 -16.60 7.14
C LEU A 30 -10.01 -15.79 5.91
N PHE A 31 -10.98 -16.26 5.12
CA PHE A 31 -11.40 -15.57 3.90
C PHE A 31 -11.94 -14.18 4.16
N SER A 32 -12.69 -13.98 5.25
CA SER A 32 -13.17 -12.64 5.61
C SER A 32 -12.02 -11.67 5.88
N CYS A 33 -11.00 -12.13 6.60
CA CYS A 33 -9.83 -11.31 6.91
C CYS A 33 -9.03 -10.99 5.63
N ILE A 34 -8.83 -11.98 4.77
CA ILE A 34 -8.13 -11.83 3.49
C ILE A 34 -8.91 -10.90 2.55
N ASP A 35 -10.23 -11.02 2.47
CA ASP A 35 -11.09 -10.15 1.66
C ASP A 35 -10.94 -8.68 2.08
N ASP A 36 -10.90 -8.41 3.38
CA ASP A 36 -10.74 -7.04 3.89
C ASP A 36 -9.33 -6.49 3.66
N LEU A 37 -8.30 -7.34 3.76
CA LEU A 37 -6.94 -6.98 3.39
C LEU A 37 -6.83 -6.66 1.89
N ILE A 38 -7.37 -7.51 1.02
CA ILE A 38 -7.38 -7.31 -0.44
C ILE A 38 -8.13 -6.03 -0.84
N LYS A 39 -9.17 -5.63 -0.11
CA LYS A 39 -9.85 -4.34 -0.34
C LYS A 39 -9.04 -3.14 0.16
N SER A 40 -8.21 -3.35 1.19
CA SER A 40 -7.43 -2.28 1.83
C SER A 40 -6.14 -1.96 1.08
N ILE A 41 -5.59 -2.93 0.33
CA ILE A 41 -4.31 -2.79 -0.36
C ILE A 41 -4.38 -3.25 -1.81
N GLU A 42 -3.58 -2.61 -2.65
CA GLU A 42 -3.43 -2.96 -4.05
C GLU A 42 -2.56 -4.21 -4.20
N VAL A 43 -3.18 -5.35 -4.52
CA VAL A 43 -2.51 -6.63 -4.78
C VAL A 43 -3.00 -7.21 -6.09
N THR A 44 -2.11 -7.80 -6.89
CA THR A 44 -2.46 -8.40 -8.18
C THR A 44 -2.92 -9.85 -8.03
N PRO A 45 -3.76 -10.36 -8.94
CA PRO A 45 -4.14 -11.78 -8.96
C PRO A 45 -2.94 -12.72 -9.04
N ALA A 46 -1.85 -12.31 -9.72
CA ALA A 46 -0.63 -13.09 -9.86
C ALA A 46 0.12 -13.21 -8.51
N GLU A 47 0.27 -12.12 -7.75
CA GLU A 47 0.85 -12.17 -6.40
C GLU A 47 0.05 -13.09 -5.48
N VAL A 48 -1.29 -12.99 -5.50
CA VAL A 48 -2.17 -13.86 -4.70
C VAL A 48 -2.02 -15.33 -5.13
N ALA A 49 -2.04 -15.61 -6.42
CA ALA A 49 -1.84 -16.96 -6.95
C ALA A 49 -0.48 -17.53 -6.53
N GLN A 50 0.58 -16.72 -6.62
CA GLN A 50 1.92 -17.13 -6.21
C GLN A 50 1.94 -17.56 -4.74
N GLN A 51 1.33 -16.80 -3.83
CA GLN A 51 1.26 -17.19 -2.42
C GLN A 51 0.48 -18.50 -2.22
N LEU A 52 -0.62 -18.68 -2.95
CA LEU A 52 -1.42 -19.91 -2.87
C LEU A 52 -0.70 -21.13 -3.45
N MET A 53 0.21 -20.95 -4.41
CA MET A 53 1.01 -22.02 -5.02
C MET A 53 2.20 -22.47 -4.15
N ILE A 54 2.57 -21.73 -3.10
CA ILE A 54 3.70 -22.09 -2.23
C ILE A 54 3.44 -23.40 -1.48
N SER A 55 2.18 -23.73 -1.20
CA SER A 55 1.82 -24.91 -0.44
C SER A 55 0.49 -25.49 -0.91
N ASP A 56 0.46 -26.80 -1.11
CA ASP A 56 -0.79 -27.53 -1.42
C ASP A 56 -1.71 -27.66 -0.19
N GLU A 57 -1.19 -27.43 1.02
CA GLU A 57 -2.01 -27.44 2.24
C GLU A 57 -2.79 -26.11 2.39
N PRO A 58 -4.14 -26.14 2.38
CA PRO A 58 -4.94 -24.91 2.34
C PRO A 58 -4.69 -23.98 3.52
N ARG A 59 -4.46 -24.53 4.72
CA ARG A 59 -4.19 -23.73 5.92
C ARG A 59 -2.86 -22.98 5.82
N VAL A 60 -1.82 -23.67 5.39
CA VAL A 60 -0.47 -23.08 5.23
C VAL A 60 -0.51 -22.01 4.14
N ALA A 61 -1.15 -22.29 3.00
CA ALA A 61 -1.30 -21.34 1.90
C ALA A 61 -2.04 -20.06 2.32
N LEU A 62 -3.16 -20.18 3.06
CA LEU A 62 -3.92 -19.04 3.56
C LEU A 62 -3.16 -18.23 4.61
N GLN A 63 -2.41 -18.90 5.50
CA GLN A 63 -1.58 -18.23 6.48
C GLN A 63 -0.46 -17.44 5.80
N GLY A 64 0.24 -18.04 4.83
CA GLY A 64 1.27 -17.35 4.05
C GLY A 64 0.73 -16.13 3.30
N LEU A 65 -0.44 -16.27 2.65
CA LEU A 65 -1.10 -15.15 1.99
C LEU A 65 -1.48 -14.04 2.98
N THR A 66 -1.99 -14.40 4.16
CA THR A 66 -2.36 -13.42 5.20
C THR A 66 -1.14 -12.64 5.70
N GLU A 67 -0.02 -13.31 5.90
CA GLU A 67 1.24 -12.69 6.33
C GLU A 67 1.81 -11.75 5.25
N PHE A 68 1.78 -12.19 3.98
CA PHE A 68 2.16 -11.36 2.84
C PHE A 68 1.34 -10.07 2.75
N LEU A 69 0.01 -10.16 2.83
CA LEU A 69 -0.87 -8.99 2.77
C LEU A 69 -0.67 -8.04 3.95
N ASN A 70 -0.48 -8.56 5.17
CA ASN A 70 -0.21 -7.73 6.34
C ASN A 70 1.14 -7.00 6.24
N THR A 71 2.16 -7.67 5.71
CA THR A 71 3.48 -7.04 5.49
C THR A 71 3.36 -5.90 4.49
N LYS A 72 2.71 -6.16 3.35
CA LYS A 72 2.49 -5.14 2.31
C LYS A 72 1.69 -3.94 2.83
N LYS A 73 0.68 -4.18 3.67
CA LYS A 73 -0.08 -3.10 4.33
C LYS A 73 0.80 -2.25 5.24
N LYS A 74 1.64 -2.87 6.07
CA LYS A 74 2.55 -2.14 6.98
C LYS A 74 3.56 -1.31 6.21
N ASP A 75 4.06 -1.81 5.08
CA ASP A 75 5.01 -1.07 4.24
C ASP A 75 4.36 0.17 3.63
N ILE A 76 3.11 0.06 3.18
CA ILE A 76 2.31 1.19 2.68
C ILE A 76 2.06 2.21 3.80
N GLU A 77 1.67 1.75 4.98
CA GLU A 77 1.42 2.63 6.14
C GLU A 77 2.69 3.38 6.58
N LYS A 78 3.84 2.69 6.64
CA LYS A 78 5.12 3.33 6.97
C LYS A 78 5.53 4.38 5.94
N ALA A 79 5.42 4.05 4.65
CA ALA A 79 5.74 5.00 3.58
C ALA A 79 4.84 6.25 3.64
N ALA A 80 3.56 6.09 3.97
CA ALA A 80 2.64 7.22 4.12
C ALA A 80 2.96 8.12 5.32
N VAL A 81 3.46 7.55 6.42
CA VAL A 81 3.89 8.32 7.61
C VAL A 81 5.17 9.09 7.31
N GLU A 82 6.18 8.42 6.73
CA GLU A 82 7.45 9.08 6.38
C GLU A 82 7.25 10.20 5.33
N GLN A 83 6.33 10.02 4.38
CA GLN A 83 6.00 11.08 3.43
C GLN A 83 5.27 12.25 4.10
N LYS A 84 4.36 12.01 5.05
CA LYS A 84 3.71 13.09 5.79
C LYS A 84 4.69 13.90 6.62
N GLU A 85 5.63 13.24 7.30
CA GLU A 85 6.64 13.95 8.12
C GLU A 85 7.54 14.84 7.26
N ARG A 86 8.01 14.37 6.10
CA ARG A 86 8.83 15.20 5.19
C ARG A 86 8.09 16.39 4.61
N VAL A 87 6.81 16.24 4.30
CA VAL A 87 6.00 17.36 3.76
C VAL A 87 5.80 18.45 4.83
N ILE A 88 5.62 18.06 6.10
CA ILE A 88 5.50 19.01 7.21
C ILE A 88 6.82 19.76 7.43
N GLU A 89 7.96 19.06 7.42
CA GLU A 89 9.29 19.70 7.56
C GLU A 89 9.59 20.66 6.41
N GLU A 90 9.25 20.29 5.15
CA GLU A 90 9.43 21.18 4.01
C GLU A 90 8.50 22.41 4.04
N GLU A 91 7.26 22.27 4.51
CA GLU A 91 6.34 23.42 4.68
C GLU A 91 6.83 24.40 5.76
N GLU A 92 7.27 23.91 6.93
CA GLU A 92 7.81 24.77 8.00
C GLU A 92 9.07 25.52 7.55
N GLU A 93 10.03 24.85 6.89
CA GLU A 93 11.27 25.49 6.42
C GLU A 93 11.01 26.53 5.30
N THR A 94 9.95 26.32 4.50
CA THR A 94 9.55 27.24 3.44
C THR A 94 8.85 28.48 4.00
N GLU A 95 8.01 28.32 5.03
CA GLU A 95 7.36 29.45 5.73
C GLU A 95 8.38 30.34 6.45
N GLU A 96 9.35 29.76 7.14
CA GLU A 96 10.38 30.51 7.88
C GLU A 96 11.24 31.37 6.93
N LYS A 97 11.69 30.81 5.80
CA LYS A 97 12.45 31.54 4.77
C LYS A 97 11.65 32.65 4.09
N ASN A 98 10.34 32.49 3.95
CA ASN A 98 9.48 33.50 3.32
C ASN A 98 9.22 34.67 4.28
N ALA A 99 9.04 34.38 5.57
CA ALA A 99 8.88 35.40 6.61
C ALA A 99 10.13 36.27 6.76
N GLU A 100 11.33 35.68 6.71
CA GLU A 100 12.60 36.43 6.76
C GLU A 100 12.79 37.35 5.56
N ARG A 101 12.44 36.90 4.34
CA ARG A 101 12.52 37.71 3.11
C ARG A 101 11.60 38.94 3.16
N GLN A 102 10.34 38.76 3.55
CA GLN A 102 9.37 39.85 3.65
C GLN A 102 9.80 40.91 4.69
N ASN A 103 10.40 40.49 5.80
CA ASN A 103 10.87 41.41 6.83
C ASN A 103 12.11 42.21 6.38
N SER A 104 12.97 41.62 5.55
CA SER A 104 14.14 42.31 4.98
C SER A 104 13.77 43.37 3.92
N GLU A 105 12.72 43.11 3.12
CA GLU A 105 12.25 44.05 2.08
C GLU A 105 11.52 45.27 2.67
N LEU A 106 10.85 45.14 3.83
CA LEU A 106 10.21 46.29 4.50
C LEU A 106 11.25 47.28 5.08
N ALA A 107 12.33 46.79 5.67
CA ALA A 107 13.35 47.64 6.32
C ALA A 107 14.12 48.55 5.34
N GLU A 108 14.28 48.12 4.08
CA GLU A 108 14.93 48.93 3.05
C GLU A 108 14.03 50.03 2.47
N SER A 109 12.70 49.91 2.63
CA SER A 109 11.73 50.89 2.12
C SER A 109 11.50 52.09 3.04
N GLU A 110 11.72 51.94 4.35
CA GLU A 110 11.53 53.01 5.35
C GLU A 110 12.76 53.92 5.51
N SER A 111 13.87 53.62 4.83
CA SER A 111 15.15 54.36 4.94
C SER A 111 15.38 55.40 3.82
N ARG A 112 14.38 55.71 2.98
CA ARG A 112 14.45 56.71 1.89
C ARG A 112 13.49 57.87 2.12
#